data_AF-A0A7R6WBM7-F1
#
_entry.id   AF-A0A7R6WBM7-F1
#
_cell.length_a   1.000
_cell.length_b   1.000
_cell.length_c   1.000
_cell.angle_alpha   90.00
_cell.angle_beta   90.00
_cell.angle_gamma   90.00
#
_symmetry.space_group_name_H-M   'P 1'
#
loop_
_entity.id
_entity.type
_entity.pdbx_description
1 polymer ?
#
loop_
_entity_poly.entity_id
_entity_poly.type
_entity_poly.pdbx_seq_one_letter_code
_entity_poly.pdbx_strand_id
1 'polypeptide(L)'
;MGISPSSSAIQLVNTSMQKATTAAEDINKASIQNNEVGSSTFEQQDILKPILSLTEAELETSAAVKLLEADTNMLGSLLDIKV
;
A
#
# COMPACT_ATOMS: atom_id res chain seq x y z
N MET A 1 -9.23 20.80 -12.67
CA MET A 1 -8.74 19.46 -12.29
C MET A 1 -9.43 19.09 -11.00
N GLY A 2 -10.47 18.24 -11.07
CA GLY A 2 -11.29 17.88 -9.92
C GLY A 2 -10.68 16.71 -9.17
N ILE A 3 -10.06 17.00 -8.03
CA ILE A 3 -9.52 15.98 -7.13
C ILE A 3 -10.70 15.42 -6.33
N SER A 4 -11.44 14.48 -6.91
CA SER A 4 -12.48 13.75 -6.18
C SER A 4 -11.80 12.86 -5.12
N PRO A 5 -12.33 12.78 -3.88
CA PRO A 5 -11.79 11.89 -2.85
C PRO A 5 -11.64 10.44 -3.33
N SER A 6 -12.59 9.98 -4.15
CA SER A 6 -12.54 8.69 -4.85
C SER A 6 -11.32 8.56 -5.78
N SER A 7 -10.98 9.61 -6.55
CA SER A 7 -9.79 9.61 -7.42
C SER A 7 -8.49 9.56 -6.61
N SER A 8 -8.43 10.27 -5.49
CA SER A 8 -7.28 10.25 -4.58
C SER A 8 -7.10 8.89 -3.91
N ALA A 9 -8.20 8.27 -3.47
CA ALA A 9 -8.17 6.94 -2.87
C ALA A 9 -7.73 5.87 -3.87
N ILE A 10 -8.21 5.91 -5.11
CA ILE A 10 -7.76 5.00 -6.17
C ILE A 10 -6.26 5.17 -6.45
N GLN A 11 -5.76 6.40 -6.43
CA GLN A 11 -4.33 6.64 -6.65
C GLN A 11 -3.47 6.13 -5.48
N LEU A 12 -3.94 6.28 -4.24
CA LEU A 12 -3.30 5.69 -3.06
C LEU A 12 -3.28 4.16 -3.11
N VAL A 13 -4.40 3.52 -3.47
CA VAL A 13 -4.48 2.05 -3.63
C VAL A 13 -3.51 1.56 -4.71
N ASN A 14 -3.41 2.24 -5.85
CA ASN A 14 -2.46 1.84 -6.89
C ASN A 14 -1.00 1.96 -6.42
N THR A 15 -0.69 3.02 -5.65
CA THR A 15 0.66 3.26 -5.14
C THR A 15 1.03 2.23 -4.08
N SER A 16 0.10 1.90 -3.18
CA SER A 16 0.32 0.87 -2.15
C SER A 16 0.46 -0.53 -2.76
N MET A 17 -0.33 -0.87 -3.79
CA MET A 17 -0.19 -2.14 -4.52
C MET A 17 1.19 -2.27 -5.18
N GLN A 18 1.71 -1.19 -5.78
CA GLN A 18 3.06 -1.20 -6.35
C GLN A 18 4.13 -1.39 -5.27
N LYS A 19 4.05 -0.66 -4.15
CA LYS A 19 4.97 -0.82 -3.02
C LYS A 19 4.96 -2.24 -2.45
N ALA A 20 3.78 -2.82 -2.28
CA ALA A 20 3.62 -4.18 -1.78
C ALA A 20 4.21 -5.23 -2.74
N THR A 21 4.01 -5.04 -4.05
CA THR A 21 4.56 -5.94 -5.08
C THR A 21 6.09 -5.89 -5.08
N THR A 22 6.68 -4.68 -5.10
CA THR A 22 8.14 -4.51 -5.04
C THR A 22 8.74 -5.10 -3.77
N ALA A 23 8.11 -4.87 -2.62
CA ALA A 23 8.56 -5.43 -1.36
C ALA A 23 8.48 -6.97 -1.33
N ALA A 24 7.41 -7.56 -1.89
CA ALA A 24 7.29 -9.00 -2.02
C ALA A 24 8.36 -9.60 -2.98
N GLU A 25 8.66 -8.92 -4.08
CA GLU A 25 9.75 -9.29 -4.99
C GLU A 25 11.12 -9.24 -4.30
N ASP A 26 11.38 -8.20 -3.50
CA ASP A 26 12.63 -8.05 -2.77
C ASP A 26 12.79 -9.10 -1.66
N ILE A 27 11.71 -9.45 -0.95
CA ILE A 27 11.70 -10.57 0.01
C ILE A 27 11.97 -11.90 -0.70
N ASN A 28 11.40 -12.11 -1.88
CA ASN A 28 11.59 -13.33 -2.65
C ASN A 28 13.04 -13.44 -3.14
N LYS A 29 13.62 -12.36 -3.68
CA LYS A 29 15.04 -12.28 -4.04
C LYS A 29 15.94 -12.55 -2.84
N ALA A 30 15.66 -11.93 -1.69
CA ALA A 30 16.39 -12.15 -0.44
C ALA A 30 16.33 -13.62 0.03
N SER A 31 15.20 -14.30 -0.17
CA SER A 31 15.01 -15.71 0.20
C SER A 31 15.70 -16.66 -0.78
N ILE A 32 15.69 -16.36 -2.08
CA ILE A 32 16.33 -17.18 -3.13
C ILE A 32 17.86 -17.02 -3.10
N GLN A 33 18.38 -15.80 -2.87
CA GLN A 33 19.83 -15.55 -2.78
C GLN A 33 20.48 -16.23 -1.57
N ASN A 34 19.73 -16.52 -0.49
CA ASN A 34 20.23 -17.38 0.61
C ASN A 34 20.52 -18.83 0.17
N ASN A 35 19.96 -19.26 -0.96
CA ASN A 35 20.17 -20.58 -1.54
C ASN A 35 21.21 -20.59 -2.70
N GLU A 36 21.73 -19.41 -3.08
CA GLU A 36 22.83 -19.29 -4.04
C GLU A 36 24.17 -19.27 -3.30
N VAL A 37 24.81 -20.43 -3.26
CA VAL A 37 26.17 -20.66 -2.74
C VAL A 37 27.18 -19.71 -3.39
N GLY A 38 27.45 -18.54 -2.78
CA GLY A 38 28.56 -17.69 -3.23
C GLY A 38 28.61 -16.22 -2.84
N SER A 39 27.57 -15.61 -2.24
CA SER A 39 27.63 -14.20 -1.82
C SER A 39 27.63 -14.06 -0.30
N SER A 40 28.70 -13.46 0.24
CA SER A 40 29.06 -13.52 1.66
C SER A 40 28.58 -12.33 2.49
N THR A 41 27.38 -11.77 2.27
CA THR A 41 26.82 -10.74 3.17
C THR A 41 25.30 -10.63 3.04
N PHE A 42 24.56 -11.60 3.59
CA PHE A 42 23.13 -11.43 3.86
C PHE A 42 22.98 -10.78 5.24
N GLU A 43 22.84 -9.46 5.30
CA GLU A 43 22.54 -8.75 6.54
C GLU A 43 21.03 -8.87 6.81
N GLN A 44 20.63 -9.39 7.97
CA GLN A 44 19.20 -9.46 8.38
C GLN A 44 18.47 -8.09 8.28
N GLN A 45 19.24 -7.01 8.23
CA GLN A 45 18.78 -5.64 8.01
C GLN A 45 18.12 -5.42 6.63
N ASP A 46 18.44 -6.24 5.63
CA ASP A 46 17.90 -6.11 4.27
C ASP A 46 16.45 -6.61 4.15
N ILE A 47 15.97 -7.45 5.08
CA ILE A 47 14.55 -7.85 5.17
C ILE A 47 13.68 -6.76 5.83
N LEU A 48 14.25 -5.93 6.70
CA LEU A 48 13.50 -4.90 7.42
C LEU A 48 12.90 -3.85 6.49
N LYS A 49 13.63 -3.46 5.43
CA LYS A 49 13.19 -2.46 4.45
C LYS A 49 11.92 -2.91 3.71
N PRO A 50 11.86 -4.10 3.10
CA PRO A 50 10.63 -4.63 2.50
C PRO A 50 9.44 -4.74 3.49
N ILE A 51 9.68 -5.15 4.74
CA ILE A 51 8.60 -5.26 5.75
C ILE A 51 8.05 -3.87 6.10
N LEU A 52 8.92 -2.87 6.28
CA LEU A 52 8.51 -1.48 6.48
C LEU A 52 7.71 -0.95 5.29
N SER A 53 8.17 -1.19 4.07
CA SER A 53 7.45 -0.82 2.84
C SER A 53 6.06 -1.48 2.74
N LEU A 54 5.92 -2.75 3.16
CA LEU A 54 4.62 -3.43 3.23
C LEU A 54 3.70 -2.80 4.27
N THR A 55 4.24 -2.45 5.43
CA THR A 55 3.48 -1.79 6.52
C THR A 55 3.01 -0.40 6.09
N GLU A 56 3.86 0.36 5.40
CA GLU A 56 3.49 1.66 4.82
C GLU A 56 2.41 1.51 3.76
N ALA A 57 2.51 0.51 2.88
CA ALA A 57 1.49 0.22 1.89
C ALA A 57 0.14 -0.15 2.52
N GLU A 58 0.16 -0.90 3.64
CA GLU A 58 -1.05 -1.21 4.40
C GLU A 58 -1.69 0.07 4.99
N LEU A 59 -0.89 0.94 5.61
CA LEU A 59 -1.35 2.20 6.18
C LEU A 59 -1.94 3.14 5.10
N GLU A 60 -1.27 3.26 3.95
CA GLU A 60 -1.76 4.03 2.80
C GLU A 60 -3.09 3.48 2.26
N THR A 61 -3.21 2.16 2.19
CA THR A 61 -4.46 1.49 1.78
C THR A 61 -5.57 1.72 2.80
N SER A 62 -5.28 1.60 4.10
CA SER A 62 -6.23 1.87 5.17
C SER A 62 -6.73 3.32 5.13
N ALA A 63 -5.84 4.27 4.90
CA ALA A 63 -6.20 5.68 4.71
C ALA A 63 -7.08 5.88 3.47
N ALA A 64 -6.77 5.22 2.35
CA ALA A 64 -7.57 5.26 1.14
C ALA A 64 -8.99 4.71 1.34
N VAL A 65 -9.14 3.59 2.07
CA VAL A 65 -10.45 3.02 2.42
C VAL A 65 -11.26 4.00 3.27
N LYS A 66 -10.64 4.62 4.29
CA LYS A 66 -11.33 5.63 5.11
C LYS A 66 -11.78 6.85 4.31
N LEU A 67 -11.00 7.28 3.31
CA LEU A 67 -11.40 8.35 2.41
C LEU A 67 -12.62 7.96 1.56
N LEU A 68 -12.68 6.71 1.06
CA LEU A 68 -13.84 6.20 0.31
C LEU A 68 -15.09 6.08 1.19
N GLU A 69 -14.95 5.63 2.43
CA GLU A 69 -16.04 5.57 3.39
C GLU A 69 -16.56 6.97 3.73
N ALA A 70 -15.66 7.94 3.93
CA ALA A 70 -16.03 9.33 4.16
C ALA A 70 -16.77 9.94 2.96
N ASP A 71 -16.32 9.67 1.73
CA ASP A 71 -16.97 10.11 0.49
C ASP A 71 -18.38 9.49 0.36
N THR A 72 -18.50 8.20 0.66
CA THR A 72 -19.78 7.47 0.64
C THR A 72 -20.76 7.99 1.70
N ASN A 73 -20.28 8.23 2.92
CA ASN A 73 -21.09 8.77 4.01
C ASN A 73 -21.50 10.23 3.75
N MET A 74 -20.63 11.04 3.13
CA MET A 74 -20.96 12.40 2.71
C MET A 74 -22.05 12.39 1.63
N LEU A 75 -21.91 11.54 0.61
CA LEU A 75 -22.95 11.37 -0.41
C LEU A 75 -24.27 10.88 0.18
N GLY A 76 -24.24 9.90 1.09
CA GLY A 76 -25.41 9.39 1.79
C GLY A 76 -26.10 10.48 2.61
N SER A 77 -25.34 11.26 3.39
CA SER A 77 -25.88 12.37 4.18
C SER A 77 -26.49 13.48 3.32
N LEU A 78 -25.88 13.80 2.16
CA LEU A 78 -26.44 14.78 1.21
C LEU A 78 -27.74 14.29 0.55
N LEU A 79 -27.86 12.98 0.30
CA LEU A 79 -29.08 12.38 -0.25
C LEU A 79 -30.19 12.31 0.80
N ASP A 80 -29.85 12.04 2.06
CA ASP A 80 -30.80 11.94 3.18
C ASP A 80 -31.40 13.30 3.59
N ILE A 81 -30.66 14.40 3.36
CA ILE A 81 -31.14 15.78 3.55
C ILE A 81 -32.24 16.17 2.54
N LYS A 82 -32.42 15.42 1.46
CA LYS A 82 -33.35 15.76 0.37
C LYS A 82 -34.68 14.99 0.41
N VAL A 83 -35.02 14.40 1.57
CA VAL A 83 -36.31 13.75 1.83
C VAL A 83 -37.21 14.62 2.69
#